data_AF-A0AAE0A8Y7-F1
#
_entry.id   AF-A0AAE0A8Y7-F1
#
_cell.length_a   1.000
_cell.length_b   1.000
_cell.length_c   1.000
_cell.angle_alpha   90.00
_cell.angle_beta   90.00
_cell.angle_gamma   90.00
#
_symmetry.space_group_name_H-M   'P 1'
#
loop_
_entity.id
_entity.type
_entity.pdbx_description
1 polymer ?
#
loop_
_entity_poly.entity_id
_entity_poly.type
_entity_poly.pdbx_seq_one_letter_code
_entity_poly.pdbx_strand_id
1 'polypeptide(L)' 'MKTWFNQPARKERRRIACQKKAIKIFPRPTAGPLRPIVRGQTLKYIMKLRAGKGFTLEELKAAGVPQEASANYWHSS' A
#
# COMPACT_ATOMS: atom_id res chain seq x y z
N MET A 1 -18.73 18.16 -21.03
CA MET A 1 -19.06 17.75 -19.64
C MET A 1 -18.43 16.41 -19.30
N LYS A 2 -17.88 16.23 -18.09
CA LYS A 2 -17.43 14.93 -17.58
C LYS A 2 -18.60 14.19 -16.96
N THR A 3 -19.13 13.18 -17.64
CA THR A 3 -20.23 12.35 -17.14
C THR A 3 -19.69 11.11 -16.41
N TRP A 4 -20.47 10.60 -15.44
CA TRP A 4 -20.06 9.48 -14.56
C TRP A 4 -20.80 8.17 -14.86
N PHE A 5 -21.43 8.05 -16.04
CA PHE A 5 -22.19 6.85 -16.45
C PHE A 5 -21.36 5.56 -16.44
N ASN A 6 -20.03 5.67 -16.59
CA ASN A 6 -19.10 4.55 -16.54
C ASN A 6 -18.63 4.17 -15.11
N GLN A 7 -19.14 4.82 -14.05
CA GLN A 7 -18.80 4.49 -12.66
C GLN A 7 -19.07 3.01 -12.30
N PRO A 8 -20.22 2.40 -12.64
CA PRO A 8 -20.45 0.97 -12.38
C PRO A 8 -19.45 0.08 -13.13
N ALA A 9 -19.22 0.33 -14.42
CA ALA A 9 -18.25 -0.43 -15.21
C ALA A 9 -16.81 -0.32 -14.65
N ARG A 10 -16.42 0.85 -14.11
CA ARG A 10 -15.12 1.03 -13.44
C ARG A 10 -15.01 0.27 -12.12
N LYS A 11 -16.11 0.14 -11.35
CA LYS A 11 -16.12 -0.66 -10.12
C LYS A 11 -15.90 -2.14 -10.44
N GLU A 12 -16.62 -2.67 -11.44
CA GLU A 12 -16.48 -4.07 -11.85
C GLU A 12 -15.07 -4.37 -12.38
N ARG A 13 -14.53 -3.48 -13.24
CA ARG A 13 -13.16 -3.62 -13.74
C ARG A 13 -12.12 -3.69 -12.62
N ARG A 14 -12.25 -2.87 -11.58
CA ARG A 14 -11.35 -2.90 -10.42
C ARG A 14 -11.48 -4.21 -9.64
N ARG A 15 -12.71 -4.72 -9.45
CA ARG A 15 -12.97 -5.99 -8.76
C ARG A 15 -12.31 -7.17 -9.49
N ILE A 16 -12.52 -7.29 -10.80
CA ILE A 16 -11.92 -8.36 -11.62
C ILE A 16 -10.38 -8.25 -11.58
N ALA A 17 -9.82 -7.05 -11.69
CA ALA A 17 -8.38 -6.85 -11.60
C ALA A 17 -7.81 -7.27 -10.24
N CYS A 18 -8.51 -6.96 -9.14
CA CYS A 18 -8.13 -7.41 -7.79
C CYS A 18 -8.16 -8.94 -7.67
N GLN A 19 -9.18 -9.62 -8.21
CA GLN A 19 -9.28 -11.09 -8.19
C GLN A 19 -8.14 -11.73 -9.00
N LYS A 20 -7.87 -11.24 -10.22
CA LYS A 20 -6.75 -11.71 -11.05
C LYS A 20 -5.41 -11.54 -10.34
N LYS A 21 -5.21 -10.39 -9.68
CA LYS A 21 -4.01 -10.12 -8.88
C LYS A 21 -3.89 -11.08 -7.69
N ALA A 22 -5.00 -11.38 -7.00
CA ALA A 22 -5.01 -12.30 -5.87
C ALA A 22 -4.59 -13.72 -6.27
N ILE A 23 -5.13 -14.24 -7.38
CA ILE A 23 -4.76 -15.56 -7.91
C ILE A 23 -3.27 -15.60 -8.28
N LYS A 24 -2.73 -14.53 -8.91
CA LYS A 24 -1.31 -14.45 -9.29
C LYS A 24 -0.36 -14.42 -8.07
N ILE A 25 -0.76 -13.79 -6.97
CA ILE A 25 0.09 -13.53 -5.80
C ILE A 25 -0.04 -14.61 -4.71
N PHE A 26 -1.07 -15.45 -4.78
CA PHE A 26 -1.27 -16.59 -3.87
C PHE A 26 0.04 -17.38 -3.71
N PRO A 27 0.54 -17.63 -2.48
CA PRO A 27 -0.15 -17.58 -1.17
C PRO A 27 -0.09 -16.24 -0.42
N ARG A 28 0.58 -15.21 -0.97
CA ARG A 28 0.76 -13.94 -0.26
C ARG A 28 -0.53 -13.09 -0.30
N PRO A 29 -0.78 -12.25 0.71
CA PRO A 29 -1.97 -11.40 0.74
C PRO A 29 -1.95 -10.32 -0.34
N THR A 30 -3.11 -10.03 -0.94
CA THR A 30 -3.24 -9.07 -2.06
C THR A 30 -3.20 -7.60 -1.62
N ALA A 31 -3.39 -7.33 -0.32
CA ALA A 31 -3.44 -5.98 0.27
C ALA A 31 -2.13 -5.19 0.16
N GLY A 32 -1.04 -5.83 -0.27
CA GLY A 32 0.26 -5.21 -0.46
C GLY A 32 1.18 -5.38 0.77
N PRO A 33 2.37 -4.77 0.73
CA PRO A 33 3.34 -4.86 1.81
C PRO A 33 2.90 -4.07 3.06
N LEU A 34 3.50 -4.39 4.20
CA LEU A 34 3.30 -3.67 5.45
C LEU A 34 3.76 -2.20 5.31
N ARG A 35 3.00 -1.27 5.89
CA ARG A 35 3.25 0.17 5.80
C ARG A 35 3.38 0.76 7.21
N PRO A 36 4.32 1.69 7.46
CA PRO A 36 4.43 2.36 8.75
C PRO A 36 3.26 3.33 8.96
N ILE A 37 2.98 3.62 10.23
CA ILE A 37 2.00 4.63 10.62
C ILE A 37 2.72 5.99 10.71
N VAL A 38 2.23 6.99 9.98
CA VAL A 38 2.84 8.34 9.92
C VAL A 38 1.78 9.40 10.22
N ARG A 39 2.20 10.51 10.84
CA ARG A 39 1.34 11.67 11.14
C ARG A 39 1.30 12.69 9.98
N GLY A 40 0.33 13.59 10.02
CA GLY A 40 0.30 14.78 9.16
C GLY A 40 1.34 15.83 9.60
N GLN A 41 1.67 16.77 8.71
CA GLN A 41 2.68 17.81 8.99
C GLN A 41 2.10 18.99 9.79
N THR A 42 0.82 19.31 9.63
CA THR A 42 0.20 20.49 10.24
C THR A 42 -0.48 20.17 11.57
N LEU A 43 -0.62 21.16 12.45
CA LEU A 43 -1.29 21.03 13.75
C LEU A 43 -2.70 20.44 13.64
N LYS A 44 -3.45 20.81 12.59
CA LYS A 44 -4.81 20.28 12.34
C LYS A 44 -4.81 18.76 12.06
N TYR A 45 -3.75 18.22 11.47
CA TYR A 45 -3.70 16.84 10.98
C TYR A 45 -2.67 15.96 11.69
N ILE A 46 -1.88 16.50 12.62
CA ILE A 46 -0.86 15.73 13.37
C ILE A 46 -1.50 14.64 14.24
N MET A 47 -2.72 14.86 14.74
CA MET A 47 -3.47 13.85 15.50
C MET A 47 -3.97 12.70 14.62
N LYS A 48 -4.10 12.91 13.30
CA LYS A 48 -4.57 11.89 12.37
C LYS A 48 -3.42 10.99 11.94
N LEU A 49 -3.63 9.68 12.08
CA LEU A 49 -2.71 8.66 11.62
C LEU A 49 -3.07 8.23 10.18
N ARG A 50 -2.04 7.91 9.39
CA ARG A 50 -2.19 7.39 8.02
C ARG A 50 -1.10 6.37 7.70
N ALA A 51 -1.35 5.51 6.73
CA ALA A 51 -0.34 4.63 6.19
C ALA A 51 0.72 5.41 5.38
N GLY A 52 1.97 5.40 5.84
CA GLY A 52 3.14 5.98 5.19
C GLY A 52 3.55 5.20 3.94
N LYS A 53 4.59 5.65 3.22
CA LYS A 53 5.03 4.96 1.99
C LYS A 53 5.89 3.73 2.31
N GLY A 54 6.82 3.84 3.26
CA GLY A 54 7.73 2.76 3.68
C GLY A 54 8.47 3.16 4.95
N PHE A 55 9.04 2.17 5.64
CA PHE A 55 9.76 2.35 6.91
C PHE A 55 11.05 3.15 6.74
N THR A 56 11.46 3.87 7.78
CA THR A 56 12.75 4.57 7.80
C THR A 56 13.89 3.58 8.06
N LEU A 57 15.12 3.95 7.70
CA LEU A 57 16.29 3.10 7.94
C LEU A 57 16.55 2.89 9.44
N GLU A 58 16.22 3.89 10.26
CA GLU A 58 16.34 3.83 11.71
C GLU A 58 15.33 2.84 12.30
N GLU A 59 14.08 2.87 11.85
CA GLU A 59 13.04 1.90 12.24
C GLU A 59 13.44 0.47 11.86
N LEU A 60 13.98 0.28 10.65
CA LEU A 60 14.44 -1.03 10.18
C LEU A 60 15.63 -1.55 10.99
N LYS A 61 16.60 -0.69 11.32
CA LYS A 61 17.73 -1.04 12.20
C LYS A 61 17.26 -1.41 13.60
N ALA A 62 16.33 -0.64 14.17
CA ALA A 62 15.75 -0.94 15.48
C ALA A 62 14.99 -2.27 15.48
N ALA A 63 14.35 -2.63 14.37
CA ALA A 63 13.68 -3.92 14.19
C ALA A 63 14.62 -5.08 13.81
N GLY A 64 15.91 -4.83 13.60
CA GLY A 64 16.88 -5.85 13.16
C GLY A 64 16.66 -6.35 11.73
N VAL A 65 15.96 -5.58 10.89
CA VAL A 65 15.63 -5.96 9.50
C VAL A 65 16.60 -5.28 8.53
N PRO A 66 17.36 -6.04 7.71
CA PRO A 66 18.21 -5.48 6.68
C PRO A 66 17.42 -4.69 5.61
N GLN A 67 17.97 -3.58 5.14
CA GLN A 67 17.33 -2.73 4.13
C GLN A 67 17.03 -3.47 2.82
N GLU A 68 17.96 -4.31 2.37
CA GLU A 68 17.82 -5.10 1.14
C GLU A 68 16.67 -6.11 1.25
N ALA A 69 16.59 -6.80 2.38
CA ALA A 69 15.50 -7.73 2.67
C ALA A 69 14.15 -7.00 2.65
N SER A 70 14.07 -5.77 3.16
CA SER A 70 12.87 -4.95 3.09
C SER A 70 12.53 -4.55 1.64
N ALA A 71 13.49 -3.99 0.89
CA ALA A 71 13.31 -3.47 -0.46
C ALA A 71 12.96 -4.53 -1.52
N ASN A 72 13.41 -5.77 -1.35
CA ASN A 72 13.09 -6.89 -2.24
C ASN A 72 11.61 -7.30 -2.20
N TYR A 73 10.86 -6.93 -1.16
CA TYR A 73 9.40 -7.05 -1.15
C TYR A 73 8.68 -5.90 -1.90
N TRP A 74 9.40 -4.84 -2.28
CA TRP A 74 8.83 -3.63 -2.90
C TRP A 74 8.96 -3.53 -4.42
N HIS A 75 9.81 -4.34 -5.07
CA HIS A 75 10.12 -4.20 -6.51
C HIS A 75 9.89 -5.44 -7.38
N SER A 76 9.37 -6.55 -6.86
CA SER A 76 9.06 -7.73 -7.67
C SER A 76 7.56 -7.83 -7.95
N SER A 77 7.11 -7.17 -9.02
CA SER A 77 5.81 -7.39 -9.67
C SER A 77 5.90 -7.12 -11.16
#